data_AF-A0A072NLP5-F1
#
_entry.id   AF-A0A072NLP5-F1
#
_cell.length_a   1.000
_cell.length_b   1.000
_cell.length_c   1.000
_cell.angle_alpha   90.00
_cell.angle_beta   90.00
_cell.angle_gamma   90.00
#
_symmetry.space_group_name_H-M   'P 1'
#
loop_
_entity.id
_entity.type
_entity.pdbx_description
1 polymer ?
#
loop_
_entity_poly.entity_id
_entity_poly.type
_entity_poly.pdbx_seq_one_letter_code
_entity_poly.pdbx_strand_id
1 'polypeptide(L)'
;MSTLNVFTGKTVEEAIANGLDHLGLTKEEVNIEVLNEGRKGFLKIGSKEAEVRIERKAAPKPKDLPLQKGKVWVESGVIHCIDSTGNKEKLMVHVPPTILLYKNNELMKDKCTISESDQVKVNFKNEEIKTKWKIEMTKDRLTATLKVEPGTKTFYKLRDQKPAREIKLEAIKTVIPNLTLTAEEIHKRLMSLGIATGIQEEQIDAACKAETNGEFIIAKGESPVEGKNGWLEYLVDVKEGKSFKERKDGSIDFREGLDIPSIEASTTIAIIHDPIEGLAGKGVTGEVIVPKPVQPLVVKAGRGVKISDHQILATSMGRPSVQKRGNTAIITVLPKLEHRGDVGLESGNLRFNGDIVISGNVENHMEVVANGSVEIRGTASEAKIKAGQSITHYSNVIASEILVGNSEGIEISGQFEQQVETMNQLLEPSNFETEIGVFVQMPSAINSTIYSSGDVFINKQGCYNCTIFAKGLVEVKGFVRGGRLFAGLGTRLEEAGSKGGTPTLICVPHDQIITIKNVFSETTIQIGKRVYKFTKDMTNIVARIDEQGSISIR
;
A
#
# COMPACT_ATOMS: atom_id res chain seq x y z
N MET A 1 82.82 7.99 -18.78
CA MET A 1 82.33 8.46 -17.46
C MET A 1 81.19 7.54 -17.07
N SER A 2 81.44 6.63 -16.14
CA SER A 2 80.46 5.68 -15.60
C SER A 2 79.46 6.44 -14.72
N THR A 3 78.19 6.49 -15.15
CA THR A 3 77.11 6.99 -14.31
C THR A 3 76.90 6.03 -13.15
N LEU A 4 77.16 6.50 -11.93
CA LEU A 4 76.89 5.76 -10.70
C LEU A 4 75.36 5.62 -10.52
N ASN A 5 74.82 4.42 -10.72
CA ASN A 5 73.41 4.11 -10.51
C ASN A 5 73.11 3.89 -9.02
N VAL A 6 73.03 4.97 -8.25
CA VAL A 6 72.68 4.96 -6.82
C VAL A 6 71.22 5.37 -6.64
N PHE A 7 70.46 4.57 -5.89
CA PHE A 7 69.04 4.76 -5.62
C PHE A 7 68.80 4.86 -4.11
N THR A 8 67.80 5.66 -3.71
CA THR A 8 67.50 5.91 -2.29
C THR A 8 66.07 5.50 -1.91
N GLY A 9 65.87 5.23 -0.61
CA GLY A 9 64.57 4.85 -0.02
C GLY A 9 64.59 4.94 1.50
N LYS A 10 63.43 4.85 2.16
CA LYS A 10 63.37 4.91 3.64
C LYS A 10 63.90 3.63 4.28
N THR A 11 63.86 2.51 3.56
CA THR A 11 64.55 1.25 3.90
C THR A 11 65.34 0.74 2.71
N VAL A 12 66.25 -0.20 2.94
CA VAL A 12 67.04 -0.86 1.89
C VAL A 12 66.12 -1.55 0.87
N GLU A 13 65.04 -2.17 1.32
CA GLU A 13 64.07 -2.85 0.44
C GLU A 13 63.33 -1.86 -0.47
N GLU A 14 62.95 -0.68 0.06
CA GLU A 14 62.32 0.38 -0.72
C GLU A 14 63.30 0.96 -1.75
N ALA A 15 64.56 1.19 -1.36
CA ALA A 15 65.60 1.65 -2.26
C ALA A 15 65.89 0.64 -3.39
N ILE A 16 65.86 -0.66 -3.08
CA ILE A 16 66.00 -1.74 -4.08
C ILE A 16 64.80 -1.78 -5.02
N ALA A 17 63.57 -1.74 -4.48
CA ALA A 17 62.36 -1.79 -5.29
C ALA A 17 62.28 -0.59 -6.26
N ASN A 18 62.57 0.62 -5.76
CA ASN A 18 62.62 1.83 -6.58
C ASN A 18 63.67 1.73 -7.69
N GLY A 19 64.86 1.21 -7.38
CA GLY A 19 65.92 1.05 -8.36
C GLY A 19 65.64 -0.04 -9.41
N LEU A 20 65.04 -1.17 -9.01
CA LEU A 20 64.62 -2.23 -9.94
C LEU A 20 63.50 -1.77 -10.87
N ASP A 21 62.50 -1.06 -10.34
CA ASP A 21 61.38 -0.50 -11.12
C ASP A 21 61.88 0.58 -12.09
N HIS A 22 62.75 1.49 -11.64
CA HIS A 22 63.34 2.52 -12.48
C HIS A 22 64.18 1.94 -13.64
N LEU A 23 64.88 0.83 -13.39
CA LEU A 23 65.70 0.15 -14.41
C LEU A 23 64.91 -0.87 -15.24
N GLY A 24 63.69 -1.23 -14.83
CA GLY A 24 62.87 -2.26 -15.47
C GLY A 24 63.51 -3.65 -15.42
N LEU A 25 64.24 -3.97 -14.35
CA LEU A 25 64.99 -5.22 -14.19
C LEU A 25 64.48 -6.01 -12.98
N THR A 26 64.64 -7.33 -12.98
CA THR A 26 64.35 -8.16 -11.81
C THR A 26 65.54 -8.25 -10.85
N LYS A 27 65.29 -8.65 -9.60
CA LYS A 27 66.35 -8.82 -8.59
C LYS A 27 67.40 -9.86 -9.00
N GLU A 28 67.06 -10.80 -9.88
CA GLU A 28 68.01 -11.79 -10.39
C GLU A 28 69.02 -11.21 -11.40
N GLU A 29 68.63 -10.16 -12.13
CA GLU A 29 69.37 -9.57 -13.26
C GLU A 29 70.40 -8.50 -12.86
N VAL A 30 70.52 -8.21 -11.57
CA VAL A 30 71.35 -7.12 -11.05
C VAL A 30 72.27 -7.57 -9.90
N ASN A 31 73.38 -6.86 -9.75
CA ASN A 31 74.19 -6.84 -8.53
C ASN A 31 73.77 -5.63 -7.71
N ILE A 32 73.46 -5.85 -6.44
CA ILE A 32 73.01 -4.83 -5.52
C ILE A 32 74.07 -4.68 -4.43
N GLU A 33 74.61 -3.48 -4.28
CA GLU A 33 75.55 -3.10 -3.23
C GLU A 33 74.86 -2.09 -2.31
N VAL A 34 74.70 -2.42 -1.02
CA VAL A 34 74.13 -1.49 -0.04
C VAL A 34 75.22 -0.52 0.40
N LEU A 35 75.07 0.76 0.07
CA LEU A 35 76.02 1.80 0.43
C LEU A 35 75.73 2.36 1.82
N ASN A 36 74.46 2.39 2.22
CA ASN A 36 74.00 2.87 3.51
C ASN A 36 72.63 2.25 3.85
N GLU A 37 72.48 1.67 5.03
CA GLU A 37 71.23 1.01 5.44
C GLU A 37 70.13 1.99 5.87
N GLY A 38 70.47 3.28 5.98
CA GLY A 38 69.57 4.30 6.50
C GLY A 38 69.43 4.23 8.02
N ARG A 39 68.92 5.30 8.63
CA ARG A 39 68.63 5.35 10.07
C ARG A 39 67.31 6.07 10.31
N LYS A 40 66.45 5.45 11.12
CA LYS A 40 65.15 6.02 11.51
C LYS A 40 65.34 6.90 12.74
N GLY A 41 65.27 8.22 12.57
CA GLY A 41 65.35 9.19 13.67
C GLY A 41 64.07 9.23 14.51
N PHE A 42 64.18 9.57 15.79
CA PHE A 42 63.02 9.82 16.66
C PHE A 42 62.34 11.13 16.22
N LEU A 43 61.04 11.09 15.91
CA LEU A 43 60.26 12.26 15.44
C LEU A 43 60.83 12.98 14.18
N LYS A 44 61.31 12.22 13.17
CA LYS A 44 61.84 12.74 11.88
C LYS A 44 63.07 13.65 11.96
N ILE A 45 63.61 13.94 13.14
CA ILE A 45 64.85 14.71 13.29
C ILE A 45 66.02 13.72 13.25
N GLY A 46 66.89 13.85 12.24
CA GLY A 46 68.09 13.02 12.08
C GLY A 46 67.91 11.71 11.31
N SER A 47 66.81 11.52 10.56
CA SER A 47 66.67 10.36 9.68
C SER A 47 67.58 10.47 8.46
N LYS A 48 68.28 9.38 8.14
CA LYS A 48 69.12 9.26 6.93
C LYS A 48 68.52 8.18 6.03
N GLU A 49 68.38 8.46 4.74
CA GLU A 49 67.86 7.49 3.78
C GLU A 49 68.83 6.32 3.58
N ALA A 50 68.27 5.18 3.20
CA ALA A 50 69.03 4.04 2.72
C ALA A 50 69.46 4.32 1.26
N GLU A 51 70.69 3.94 0.92
CA GLU A 51 71.27 4.12 -0.40
C GLU A 51 71.79 2.77 -0.92
N VAL A 52 71.38 2.39 -2.13
CA VAL A 52 71.84 1.17 -2.79
C VAL A 52 72.37 1.50 -4.17
N ARG A 53 73.49 0.88 -4.56
CA ARG A 53 74.00 0.90 -5.92
C ARG A 53 73.51 -0.35 -6.64
N ILE A 54 72.86 -0.17 -7.79
CA ILE A 54 72.36 -1.28 -8.60
C ILE A 54 73.06 -1.27 -9.95
N GLU A 55 73.78 -2.35 -10.22
CA GLU A 55 74.46 -2.57 -11.49
C GLU A 55 73.85 -3.78 -12.18
N ARG A 56 73.60 -3.70 -13.48
CA ARG A 56 73.12 -4.84 -14.26
C ARG A 56 74.19 -5.93 -14.24
N LYS A 57 73.82 -7.17 -13.89
CA LYS A 57 74.73 -8.30 -14.09
C LYS A 57 75.06 -8.38 -15.56
N ALA A 58 76.35 -8.46 -15.87
CA ALA A 58 76.78 -8.77 -17.22
C ALA A 58 76.10 -10.07 -17.64
N ALA A 59 75.44 -10.06 -18.80
CA ALA A 59 74.80 -11.26 -19.34
C ALA A 59 75.81 -12.42 -19.32
N PRO A 60 75.39 -13.66 -18.96
CA PRO A 60 76.25 -14.81 -19.12
C PRO A 60 76.74 -14.82 -20.58
N LYS A 61 78.06 -14.88 -20.77
CA LYS A 61 78.65 -15.00 -22.11
C LYS A 61 77.94 -16.15 -22.85
N PRO A 62 77.53 -15.97 -24.12
CA PRO A 62 76.80 -16.99 -24.83
C PRO A 62 77.58 -18.31 -24.79
N LYS A 63 76.92 -19.39 -24.34
CA LYS A 63 77.37 -20.75 -24.63
C LYS A 63 77.42 -20.87 -26.15
N ASP A 64 78.54 -21.32 -26.70
CA ASP A 64 78.82 -21.43 -28.13
C ASP A 64 77.63 -22.02 -28.92
N LEU A 65 76.82 -21.12 -29.49
CA LEU A 65 75.92 -21.44 -30.58
C LEU A 65 76.81 -21.64 -31.82
N PRO A 66 76.56 -22.68 -32.66
CA PRO A 66 77.29 -22.82 -33.92
C PRO A 66 77.20 -21.52 -34.72
N LEU A 67 78.34 -20.97 -35.17
CA LEU A 67 78.42 -19.71 -35.90
C LEU A 67 77.39 -19.68 -37.05
N GLN A 68 76.29 -18.95 -36.85
CA GLN A 68 75.20 -18.85 -37.82
C GLN A 68 75.52 -17.81 -38.90
N LYS A 69 76.64 -18.01 -39.60
CA LYS A 69 77.12 -17.14 -40.68
C LYS A 69 76.04 -16.96 -41.76
N GLY A 70 75.83 -15.72 -42.20
CA GLY A 70 74.86 -15.37 -43.23
C GLY A 70 73.40 -15.35 -42.74
N LYS A 71 73.16 -15.00 -41.47
CA LYS A 71 71.81 -14.90 -40.90
C LYS A 71 71.61 -13.61 -40.07
N VAL A 72 70.36 -13.19 -40.00
CA VAL A 72 69.84 -12.10 -39.15
C VAL A 72 68.70 -12.64 -38.27
N TRP A 73 68.60 -12.17 -37.03
CA TRP A 73 67.59 -12.59 -36.07
C TRP A 73 67.26 -11.49 -35.07
N VAL A 74 66.21 -11.71 -34.27
CA VAL A 74 65.88 -10.85 -33.13
C VAL A 74 65.97 -11.68 -31.87
N GLU A 75 66.74 -11.22 -30.90
CA GLU A 75 66.87 -11.87 -29.59
C GLU A 75 66.87 -10.81 -28.51
N SER A 76 66.06 -11.01 -27.47
CA SER A 76 65.87 -10.03 -26.39
C SER A 76 65.52 -8.62 -26.91
N GLY A 77 64.78 -8.55 -28.02
CA GLY A 77 64.37 -7.29 -28.64
C GLY A 77 65.46 -6.55 -29.43
N VAL A 78 66.64 -7.14 -29.62
CA VAL A 78 67.77 -6.56 -30.37
C VAL A 78 67.95 -7.32 -31.68
N ILE A 79 68.23 -6.59 -32.78
CA ILE A 79 68.53 -7.19 -34.08
C ILE A 79 70.00 -7.61 -34.08
N HIS A 80 70.25 -8.88 -34.35
CA HIS A 80 71.58 -9.46 -34.47
C HIS A 80 71.79 -9.96 -35.91
N CYS A 81 72.99 -9.83 -36.43
CA CYS A 81 73.36 -10.38 -37.73
C CYS A 81 74.83 -10.83 -37.75
N ILE A 82 75.11 -11.88 -38.54
CA ILE A 82 76.47 -12.34 -38.83
C ILE A 82 76.59 -12.51 -40.34
N ASP A 83 77.60 -11.90 -40.94
CA ASP A 83 77.83 -11.96 -42.39
C ASP A 83 78.34 -13.36 -42.84
N SER A 84 78.15 -13.69 -44.12
CA SER A 84 78.68 -14.94 -44.70
C SER A 84 80.07 -14.71 -45.27
N THR A 85 81.05 -15.55 -44.91
CA THR A 85 82.40 -15.50 -45.48
C THR A 85 82.37 -16.02 -46.93
N GLY A 86 82.42 -15.10 -47.91
CA GLY A 86 82.67 -15.41 -49.33
C GLY A 86 81.46 -15.37 -50.28
N ASN A 87 80.25 -15.09 -49.80
CA ASN A 87 79.05 -15.00 -50.65
C ASN A 87 78.48 -13.57 -50.65
N LYS A 88 78.11 -13.01 -51.83
CA LYS A 88 77.59 -11.63 -52.00
C LYS A 88 76.10 -11.47 -51.60
N GLU A 89 75.50 -12.49 -51.01
CA GLU A 89 74.08 -12.50 -50.65
C GLU A 89 73.83 -11.64 -49.39
N LYS A 90 72.98 -10.63 -49.52
CA LYS A 90 72.71 -9.63 -48.48
C LYS A 90 71.62 -10.11 -47.50
N LEU A 91 71.78 -9.84 -46.20
CA LEU A 91 70.75 -10.14 -45.19
C LEU A 91 69.64 -9.09 -45.27
N MET A 92 68.38 -9.54 -45.36
CA MET A 92 67.25 -8.64 -45.58
C MET A 92 66.35 -8.54 -44.35
N VAL A 93 66.01 -7.32 -43.97
CA VAL A 93 65.09 -7.02 -42.87
C VAL A 93 63.93 -6.19 -43.40
N HIS A 94 62.72 -6.72 -43.33
CA HIS A 94 61.50 -5.97 -43.64
C HIS A 94 61.04 -5.21 -42.41
N VAL A 95 60.83 -3.91 -42.57
CA VAL A 95 60.49 -2.96 -41.51
C VAL A 95 59.04 -2.53 -41.70
N PRO A 96 58.10 -2.97 -40.84
CA PRO A 96 56.72 -2.50 -40.90
C PRO A 96 56.62 -1.03 -40.45
N PRO A 97 55.55 -0.31 -40.84
CA PRO A 97 55.37 1.12 -40.53
C PRO A 97 55.35 1.48 -39.03
N THR A 98 55.11 0.51 -38.15
CA THR A 98 55.07 0.67 -36.69
C THR A 98 56.46 0.70 -36.04
N ILE A 99 57.52 0.39 -36.79
CA ILE A 99 58.88 0.25 -36.28
C ILE A 99 59.76 1.29 -36.96
N LEU A 100 60.46 2.10 -36.16
CA LEU A 100 61.45 3.07 -36.66
C LEU A 100 62.84 2.44 -36.59
N LEU A 101 63.25 1.80 -37.69
CA LEU A 101 64.58 1.19 -37.80
C LEU A 101 65.58 2.22 -38.34
N TYR A 102 66.60 2.53 -37.56
CA TYR A 102 67.74 3.34 -37.97
C TYR A 102 68.92 2.44 -38.25
N LYS A 103 69.52 2.58 -39.44
CA LYS A 103 70.78 1.95 -39.82
C LYS A 103 71.80 3.04 -40.10
N ASN A 104 72.92 3.06 -39.37
CA ASN A 104 73.97 4.08 -39.50
C ASN A 104 73.41 5.52 -39.43
N ASN A 105 72.49 5.76 -38.49
CA ASN A 105 71.72 7.02 -38.31
C ASN A 105 70.75 7.40 -39.43
N GLU A 106 70.54 6.57 -40.45
CA GLU A 106 69.54 6.77 -41.50
C GLU A 106 68.28 5.95 -41.23
N LEU A 107 67.10 6.55 -41.39
CA LEU A 107 65.81 5.87 -41.16
C LEU A 107 65.45 4.98 -42.36
N MET A 108 65.29 3.69 -42.11
CA MET A 108 64.94 2.71 -43.14
C MET A 108 63.43 2.66 -43.39
N LYS A 109 63.05 2.50 -44.66
CA LYS A 109 61.65 2.34 -45.12
C LYS A 109 61.46 0.97 -45.77
N ASP A 110 60.34 0.32 -45.47
CA ASP A 110 59.86 -0.96 -46.02
C ASP A 110 60.78 -2.17 -45.82
N LYS A 111 62.01 -2.13 -46.34
CA LYS A 111 63.04 -3.16 -46.17
C LYS A 111 64.43 -2.58 -46.32
N CYS A 112 65.40 -3.15 -45.61
CA CYS A 112 66.80 -2.79 -45.73
C CYS A 112 67.70 -4.02 -45.71
N THR A 113 68.90 -3.87 -46.27
CA THR A 113 69.95 -4.86 -46.10
C THR A 113 70.83 -4.49 -44.92
N ILE A 114 71.13 -5.42 -44.02
CA ILE A 114 71.97 -5.21 -42.82
C ILE A 114 73.23 -6.09 -42.94
N SER A 115 74.38 -5.57 -42.48
CA SER A 115 75.65 -6.28 -42.33
C SER A 115 76.20 -6.14 -40.91
N GLU A 116 77.18 -6.96 -40.55
CA GLU A 116 77.78 -6.98 -39.20
C GLU A 116 78.45 -5.65 -38.82
N SER A 117 78.86 -4.87 -39.82
CA SER A 117 79.46 -3.54 -39.65
C SER A 117 78.43 -2.41 -39.43
N ASP A 118 77.13 -2.67 -39.56
CA ASP A 118 76.11 -1.63 -39.44
C ASP A 118 75.73 -1.37 -37.98
N GLN A 119 75.55 -0.09 -37.64
CA GLN A 119 74.92 0.31 -36.38
C GLN A 119 73.40 0.34 -36.55
N VAL A 120 72.71 -0.58 -35.87
CA VAL A 120 71.26 -0.71 -35.96
C VAL A 120 70.60 -0.26 -34.65
N LYS A 121 69.65 0.68 -34.74
CA LYS A 121 68.86 1.17 -33.61
C LYS A 121 67.37 1.09 -33.93
N VAL A 122 66.59 0.53 -33.01
CA VAL A 122 65.15 0.36 -33.17
C VAL A 122 64.44 1.27 -32.18
N ASN A 123 63.56 2.13 -32.69
CA ASN A 123 62.67 2.96 -31.89
C ASN A 123 61.20 2.64 -32.22
N PHE A 124 60.31 3.03 -31.31
CA PHE A 124 58.88 2.92 -31.48
C PHE A 124 58.21 4.26 -31.24
N LYS A 125 57.05 4.48 -31.86
CA LYS A 125 56.17 5.59 -31.50
C LYS A 125 55.36 5.14 -30.28
N ASN A 126 55.76 5.61 -29.11
CA ASN A 126 54.98 5.38 -27.89
C ASN A 126 53.77 6.31 -27.89
N GLU A 127 52.62 5.79 -27.46
CA GLU A 127 51.38 6.54 -27.34
C GLU A 127 50.95 6.57 -25.88
N GLU A 128 50.67 7.77 -25.37
CA GLU A 128 50.11 7.97 -24.04
C GLU A 128 48.76 8.67 -24.15
N ILE A 129 47.72 8.00 -23.66
CA ILE A 129 46.40 8.57 -23.47
C ILE A 129 46.30 8.91 -21.98
N LYS A 130 45.94 10.16 -21.66
CA LYS A 130 45.70 10.59 -20.27
C LYS A 130 44.31 10.13 -19.80
N THR A 131 44.16 9.99 -18.48
CA THR A 131 42.85 9.73 -17.85
C THR A 131 41.86 10.81 -18.24
N LYS A 132 40.71 10.42 -18.77
CA LYS A 132 39.57 11.32 -18.97
C LYS A 132 38.61 11.15 -17.81
N TRP A 133 38.06 12.25 -17.34
CA TRP A 133 37.14 12.22 -16.20
C TRP A 133 36.21 13.43 -16.20
N LYS A 134 35.10 13.29 -15.49
CA LYS A 134 34.14 14.36 -15.24
C LYS A 134 33.38 14.12 -13.93
N ILE A 135 32.95 15.20 -13.30
CA ILE A 135 32.05 15.15 -12.14
C ILE A 135 30.66 15.56 -12.62
N GLU A 136 29.67 14.72 -12.33
CA GLU A 136 28.26 14.96 -12.59
C GLU A 136 27.51 15.02 -11.26
N MET A 137 26.55 15.93 -11.16
CA MET A 137 25.71 16.08 -9.98
C MET A 137 24.27 15.69 -10.31
N THR A 138 23.60 15.01 -9.39
CA THR A 138 22.19 14.66 -9.52
C THR A 138 21.30 15.91 -9.48
N LYS A 139 20.11 15.85 -10.09
CA LYS A 139 19.19 17.00 -10.16
C LYS A 139 18.68 17.46 -8.77
N ASP A 140 18.56 16.51 -7.84
CA ASP A 140 18.22 16.76 -6.44
C ASP A 140 19.39 17.32 -5.62
N ARG A 141 20.57 17.46 -6.25
CA ARG A 141 21.84 17.93 -5.65
C ARG A 141 22.28 17.13 -4.42
N LEU A 142 21.80 15.89 -4.27
CA LEU A 142 22.19 15.01 -3.17
C LEU A 142 23.47 14.24 -3.43
N THR A 143 23.89 14.07 -4.68
CA THR A 143 25.04 13.22 -5.02
C THR A 143 25.91 13.88 -6.08
N ALA A 144 27.23 13.82 -5.87
CA ALA A 144 28.22 14.09 -6.91
C ALA A 144 28.96 12.80 -7.27
N THR A 145 28.94 12.45 -8.56
CA THR A 145 29.53 11.24 -9.10
C THR A 145 30.70 11.61 -10.02
N LEU A 146 31.86 11.05 -9.74
CA LEU A 146 33.04 11.11 -10.59
C LEU A 146 33.02 9.94 -11.56
N LYS A 147 33.06 10.22 -12.85
CA LYS A 147 33.22 9.23 -13.91
C LYS A 147 34.66 9.26 -14.38
N VAL A 148 35.33 8.10 -14.34
CA VAL A 148 36.75 7.96 -14.70
C VAL A 148 36.87 6.97 -15.85
N GLU A 149 37.57 7.40 -16.90
CA GLU A 149 38.07 6.58 -18.00
C GLU A 149 39.61 6.59 -17.92
N PRO A 150 40.23 5.53 -17.38
CA PRO A 150 41.68 5.47 -17.20
C PRO A 150 42.45 5.64 -18.51
N GLY A 151 43.54 6.37 -18.45
CA GLY A 151 44.46 6.51 -19.58
C GLY A 151 45.21 5.22 -19.86
N THR A 152 45.97 5.18 -20.95
CA THR A 152 46.82 4.03 -21.29
C THR A 152 48.19 4.48 -21.79
N LYS A 153 49.25 3.78 -21.39
CA LYS A 153 50.57 3.86 -22.02
C LYS A 153 50.79 2.63 -22.89
N THR A 154 51.13 2.85 -24.15
CA THR A 154 51.44 1.78 -25.10
C THR A 154 52.95 1.71 -25.30
N PHE A 155 53.51 0.55 -24.98
CA PHE A 155 54.90 0.20 -25.26
C PHE A 155 54.96 -0.84 -26.37
N TYR A 156 56.04 -0.79 -27.12
CA TYR A 156 56.33 -1.77 -28.16
C TYR A 156 57.72 -2.35 -27.93
N LYS A 157 57.86 -3.65 -28.17
CA LYS A 157 59.15 -4.34 -28.22
C LYS A 157 59.22 -5.21 -29.47
N LEU A 158 60.41 -5.47 -29.98
CA LEU A 158 60.53 -6.46 -31.06
C LEU A 158 60.21 -7.86 -30.52
N ARG A 159 59.48 -8.62 -31.33
CA ARG A 159 59.28 -10.05 -31.11
C ARG A 159 60.55 -10.78 -31.51
N ASP A 160 61.01 -11.66 -30.63
CA ASP A 160 62.15 -12.53 -30.91
C ASP A 160 61.84 -13.45 -32.09
N GLN A 161 62.82 -13.60 -32.98
CA GLN A 161 62.70 -14.35 -34.22
C GLN A 161 63.93 -15.23 -34.38
N LYS A 162 63.72 -16.46 -34.85
CA LYS A 162 64.82 -17.40 -35.09
C LYS A 162 65.70 -16.90 -36.26
N PRO A 163 66.99 -17.28 -36.30
CA PRO A 163 67.89 -16.87 -37.37
C PRO A 163 67.47 -17.33 -38.77
N ALA A 164 67.35 -16.36 -39.67
CA ALA A 164 67.02 -16.55 -41.07
C ALA A 164 67.83 -15.60 -41.96
N ARG A 165 67.77 -15.77 -43.28
CA ARG A 165 68.46 -14.87 -44.24
C ARG A 165 67.64 -13.59 -44.51
N GLU A 166 66.34 -13.70 -44.29
CA GLU A 166 65.35 -12.66 -44.48
C GLU A 166 64.36 -12.75 -43.32
N ILE A 167 64.20 -11.66 -42.58
CA ILE A 167 63.23 -11.57 -41.47
C ILE A 167 62.28 -10.42 -41.69
N LYS A 168 61.06 -10.53 -41.18
CA LYS A 168 60.10 -9.44 -41.10
C LYS A 168 59.96 -9.03 -39.65
N LEU A 169 60.35 -7.81 -39.31
CA LEU A 169 60.24 -7.34 -37.93
C LEU A 169 58.77 -7.36 -37.50
N GLU A 170 58.51 -7.89 -36.31
CA GLU A 170 57.21 -7.88 -35.66
C GLU A 170 57.36 -7.17 -34.32
N ALA A 171 56.38 -6.33 -33.96
CA ALA A 171 56.33 -5.67 -32.67
C ALA A 171 55.27 -6.31 -31.78
N ILE A 172 55.60 -6.56 -30.52
CA ILE A 172 54.65 -6.94 -29.47
C ILE A 172 54.20 -5.65 -28.78
N LYS A 173 52.89 -5.41 -28.76
CA LYS A 173 52.24 -4.29 -28.07
C LYS A 173 51.95 -4.67 -26.62
N THR A 174 52.41 -3.85 -25.68
CA THR A 174 52.03 -3.92 -24.26
C THR A 174 51.30 -2.64 -23.89
N VAL A 175 50.08 -2.78 -23.35
CA VAL A 175 49.28 -1.64 -22.87
C VAL A 175 49.19 -1.74 -21.36
N ILE A 176 49.56 -0.66 -20.67
CA ILE A 176 49.40 -0.54 -19.22
C ILE A 176 48.54 0.69 -18.88
N PRO A 177 47.84 0.70 -17.73
CA PRO A 177 47.11 1.88 -17.28
C PRO A 177 48.02 3.11 -17.11
N ASN A 178 47.50 4.28 -17.47
CA ASN A 178 48.14 5.58 -17.25
C ASN A 178 47.28 6.40 -16.28
N LEU A 179 47.49 6.19 -14.99
CA LEU A 179 46.68 6.78 -13.93
C LEU A 179 47.15 8.21 -13.62
N THR A 180 46.72 9.16 -14.46
CA THR A 180 47.16 10.56 -14.35
C THR A 180 46.28 11.43 -13.46
N LEU A 181 45.13 10.93 -13.03
CA LEU A 181 44.16 11.67 -12.21
C LEU A 181 44.63 11.76 -10.76
N THR A 182 44.63 12.97 -10.20
CA THR A 182 45.03 13.21 -8.80
C THR A 182 43.88 13.68 -7.93
N ALA A 183 43.96 13.38 -6.62
CA ALA A 183 42.98 13.86 -5.65
C ALA A 183 42.91 15.40 -5.60
N GLU A 184 44.04 16.09 -5.78
CA GLU A 184 44.09 17.57 -5.80
C GLU A 184 43.27 18.16 -6.95
N GLU A 185 43.36 17.56 -8.15
CA GLU A 185 42.55 17.97 -9.30
C GLU A 185 41.05 17.76 -9.05
N ILE A 186 40.68 16.63 -8.42
CA ILE A 186 39.29 16.33 -8.05
C ILE A 186 38.78 17.35 -7.03
N HIS A 187 39.54 17.61 -5.98
CA HIS A 187 39.19 18.58 -4.93
C HIS A 187 39.04 20.00 -5.48
N LYS A 188 39.97 20.44 -6.32
CA LYS A 188 39.88 21.74 -7.00
C LYS A 188 38.62 21.82 -7.87
N ARG A 189 38.26 20.71 -8.54
CA ARG A 189 37.04 20.66 -9.35
C ARG A 189 35.77 20.67 -8.50
N LEU A 190 35.71 19.89 -7.41
CA LEU A 190 34.61 19.91 -6.44
C LEU A 190 34.38 21.32 -5.91
N MET A 191 35.45 22.01 -5.50
CA MET A 191 35.38 23.38 -5.00
C MET A 191 34.87 24.36 -6.07
N SER A 192 35.30 24.21 -7.33
CA SER A 192 34.80 25.03 -8.45
C SER A 192 33.31 24.79 -8.77
N LEU A 193 32.77 23.62 -8.41
CA LEU A 193 31.37 23.26 -8.55
C LEU A 193 30.55 23.64 -7.30
N GLY A 194 31.17 24.25 -6.29
CA GLY A 194 30.54 24.62 -5.03
C GLY A 194 30.30 23.45 -4.09
N ILE A 195 30.85 22.26 -4.37
CA ILE A 195 30.70 21.08 -3.52
C ILE A 195 31.72 21.16 -2.39
N ALA A 196 31.23 21.41 -1.16
CA ALA A 196 32.08 21.67 0.00
C ALA A 196 31.79 20.72 1.18
N THR A 197 30.73 19.92 1.12
CA THR A 197 30.29 19.05 2.22
C THR A 197 29.96 17.66 1.73
N GLY A 198 30.08 16.66 2.61
CA GLY A 198 29.71 15.27 2.30
C GLY A 198 30.70 14.54 1.40
N ILE A 199 31.91 15.08 1.25
CA ILE A 199 32.97 14.52 0.40
C ILE A 199 33.39 13.13 0.93
N GLN A 200 33.50 12.18 0.01
CA GLN A 200 33.84 10.78 0.28
C GLN A 200 35.30 10.54 -0.13
N GLU A 201 36.26 10.88 0.74
CA GLU A 201 37.70 10.80 0.43
C GLU A 201 38.14 9.39 -0.01
N GLU A 202 37.60 8.35 0.62
CA GLU A 202 37.88 6.95 0.24
C GLU A 202 37.50 6.65 -1.22
N GLN A 203 36.42 7.26 -1.71
CA GLN A 203 35.95 7.07 -3.09
C GLN A 203 36.81 7.87 -4.09
N ILE A 204 37.32 9.04 -3.68
CA ILE A 204 38.28 9.82 -4.49
C ILE A 204 39.59 9.04 -4.63
N ASP A 205 40.09 8.47 -3.53
CA ASP A 205 41.31 7.64 -3.55
C ASP A 205 41.13 6.39 -4.42
N ALA A 206 39.97 5.74 -4.33
CA ALA A 206 39.62 4.60 -5.18
C ALA A 206 39.57 5.00 -6.67
N ALA A 207 38.98 6.16 -6.97
CA ALA A 207 38.87 6.68 -8.34
C ALA A 207 40.23 7.01 -8.97
N CYS A 208 41.19 7.52 -8.18
CA CYS A 208 42.55 7.81 -8.65
C CYS A 208 43.34 6.54 -8.98
N LYS A 209 42.98 5.41 -8.36
CA LYS A 209 43.62 4.09 -8.57
C LYS A 209 42.86 3.19 -9.54
N ALA A 210 41.78 3.69 -10.15
CA ALA A 210 40.94 2.90 -11.03
C ALA A 210 41.68 2.52 -12.32
N GLU A 211 41.87 1.22 -12.55
CA GLU A 211 42.48 0.70 -13.79
C GLU A 211 41.45 0.42 -14.89
N THR A 212 40.16 0.43 -14.55
CA THR A 212 39.04 0.26 -15.47
C THR A 212 38.06 1.43 -15.37
N ASN A 213 37.17 1.56 -16.36
CA ASN A 213 36.12 2.57 -16.33
C ASN A 213 35.24 2.39 -15.09
N GLY A 214 34.98 3.48 -14.38
CA GLY A 214 34.24 3.44 -13.13
C GLY A 214 33.48 4.72 -12.84
N GLU A 215 32.43 4.58 -12.03
CA GLU A 215 31.67 5.68 -11.47
C GLU A 215 31.80 5.62 -9.94
N PHE A 216 32.21 6.73 -9.33
CA PHE A 216 32.50 6.84 -7.92
C PHE A 216 31.66 7.96 -7.30
N ILE A 217 30.90 7.65 -6.27
CA ILE A 217 30.14 8.68 -5.54
C ILE A 217 31.12 9.40 -4.60
N ILE A 218 31.56 10.59 -5.00
CA ILE A 218 32.60 11.35 -4.30
C ILE A 218 32.05 12.44 -3.38
N ALA A 219 30.75 12.73 -3.42
CA ALA A 219 30.09 13.50 -2.38
C ALA A 219 28.62 13.06 -2.19
N LYS A 220 28.14 13.07 -0.94
CA LYS A 220 26.75 12.78 -0.56
C LYS A 220 26.21 13.85 0.38
N GLY A 221 25.08 14.42 0.02
CA GLY A 221 24.29 15.31 0.88
C GLY A 221 23.44 14.53 1.89
N GLU A 222 22.72 15.28 2.70
CA GLU A 222 21.73 14.78 3.65
C GLU A 222 20.35 14.88 3.01
N SER A 223 19.69 13.74 2.77
CA SER A 223 18.34 13.73 2.21
C SER A 223 17.32 14.34 3.17
N PRO A 224 16.33 15.10 2.68
CA PRO A 224 15.25 15.59 3.53
C PRO A 224 14.44 14.42 4.11
N VAL A 225 13.94 14.59 5.32
CA VAL A 225 12.98 13.67 5.93
C VAL A 225 11.58 14.19 5.61
N GLU A 226 10.79 13.40 4.90
CA GLU A 226 9.43 13.79 4.53
C GLU A 226 8.52 13.91 5.75
N GLY A 227 7.65 14.92 5.74
CA GLY A 227 6.63 15.11 6.77
C GLY A 227 5.42 14.19 6.57
N LYS A 228 4.44 14.32 7.46
CA LYS A 228 3.16 13.59 7.42
C LYS A 228 1.99 14.57 7.41
N ASN A 229 1.08 14.44 6.45
CA ASN A 229 -0.17 15.20 6.44
C ASN A 229 -1.00 14.90 7.70
N GLY A 230 -1.87 15.84 8.08
CA GLY A 230 -2.82 15.62 9.17
C GLY A 230 -3.71 14.42 8.91
N TRP A 231 -4.10 13.70 9.96
CA TRP A 231 -4.90 12.48 9.84
C TRP A 231 -5.94 12.35 10.95
N LEU A 232 -6.87 11.40 10.80
CA LEU A 232 -7.80 11.00 11.85
C LEU A 232 -7.34 9.70 12.48
N GLU A 233 -7.29 9.70 13.81
CA GLU A 233 -7.22 8.49 14.62
C GLU A 233 -8.64 8.17 15.11
N TYR A 234 -9.20 7.04 14.68
CA TYR A 234 -10.54 6.62 15.10
C TYR A 234 -10.46 5.92 16.44
N LEU A 235 -11.33 6.32 17.37
CA LEU A 235 -11.47 5.69 18.69
C LEU A 235 -12.66 4.71 18.75
N VAL A 236 -13.45 4.65 17.68
CA VAL A 236 -14.60 3.76 17.52
C VAL A 236 -14.54 3.08 16.16
N ASP A 237 -15.20 1.94 16.05
CA ASP A 237 -15.41 1.30 14.76
C ASP A 237 -16.31 2.15 13.87
N VAL A 238 -15.89 2.35 12.62
CA VAL A 238 -16.64 3.14 11.61
C VAL A 238 -17.05 2.29 10.41
N LYS A 239 -16.73 1.00 10.41
CA LYS A 239 -17.03 0.04 9.35
C LYS A 239 -17.80 -1.14 9.93
N GLU A 240 -18.73 -1.66 9.14
CA GLU A 240 -19.42 -2.91 9.48
C GLU A 240 -18.42 -4.07 9.54
N GLY A 241 -18.57 -4.90 10.55
CA GLY A 241 -17.79 -6.11 10.76
C GLY A 241 -18.64 -7.36 10.57
N LYS A 242 -17.97 -8.48 10.30
CA LYS A 242 -18.56 -9.80 10.51
C LYS A 242 -17.95 -10.43 11.74
N SER A 243 -18.77 -10.76 12.72
CA SER A 243 -18.40 -11.59 13.86
C SER A 243 -19.06 -12.96 13.72
N PHE A 244 -18.58 -13.95 14.45
CA PHE A 244 -19.24 -15.26 14.54
C PHE A 244 -19.54 -15.50 16.01
N LYS A 245 -20.81 -15.66 16.35
CA LYS A 245 -21.19 -16.04 17.72
C LYS A 245 -21.22 -17.55 17.81
N GLU A 246 -20.44 -18.11 18.72
CA GLU A 246 -20.47 -19.52 19.06
C GLU A 246 -21.62 -19.79 20.05
N ARG A 247 -22.42 -20.81 19.78
CA ARG A 247 -23.48 -21.28 20.68
C ARG A 247 -22.87 -22.11 21.80
N LYS A 248 -23.67 -22.38 22.84
CA LYS A 248 -23.26 -23.19 24.00
C LYS A 248 -22.81 -24.61 23.64
N ASP A 249 -23.23 -25.12 22.48
CA ASP A 249 -22.87 -26.44 21.95
C ASP A 249 -21.65 -26.42 21.01
N GLY A 250 -21.00 -25.27 20.84
CA GLY A 250 -19.85 -25.08 19.96
C GLY A 250 -20.19 -24.81 18.48
N SER A 251 -21.48 -24.78 18.11
CA SER A 251 -21.89 -24.44 16.74
C SER A 251 -21.89 -22.93 16.49
N ILE A 252 -21.56 -22.50 15.26
CA ILE A 252 -21.56 -21.07 14.89
C ILE A 252 -22.98 -20.63 14.52
N ASP A 253 -23.46 -19.56 15.15
CA ASP A 253 -24.71 -18.91 14.77
C ASP A 253 -24.50 -17.90 13.66
N PHE A 254 -24.63 -18.36 12.41
CA PHE A 254 -24.49 -17.51 11.22
C PHE A 254 -25.54 -16.39 11.14
N ARG A 255 -26.63 -16.44 11.92
CA ARG A 255 -27.64 -15.37 11.94
C ARG A 255 -27.20 -14.17 12.77
N GLU A 256 -26.30 -14.33 13.73
CA GLU A 256 -25.91 -13.28 14.67
C GLU A 256 -24.53 -12.68 14.36
N GLY A 257 -24.15 -12.70 13.08
CA GLY A 257 -22.79 -12.38 12.66
C GLY A 257 -22.54 -10.97 12.15
N LEU A 258 -23.55 -10.11 12.07
CA LEU A 258 -23.36 -8.73 11.62
C LEU A 258 -23.09 -7.81 12.81
N ASP A 259 -21.93 -7.16 12.81
CA ASP A 259 -21.58 -6.13 13.78
C ASP A 259 -21.75 -4.76 13.12
N ILE A 260 -22.72 -4.00 13.62
CA ILE A 260 -23.11 -2.70 13.11
C ILE A 260 -22.61 -1.66 14.10
N PRO A 261 -21.60 -0.84 13.74
CA PRO A 261 -21.07 0.14 14.67
C PRO A 261 -22.17 1.11 15.09
N SER A 262 -22.36 1.22 16.40
CA SER A 262 -23.30 2.13 17.03
C SER A 262 -22.60 2.80 18.20
N ILE A 263 -22.80 4.10 18.34
CA ILE A 263 -22.24 4.91 19.42
C ILE A 263 -23.34 5.68 20.12
N GLU A 264 -23.09 6.06 21.37
CA GLU A 264 -24.01 6.88 22.16
C GLU A 264 -23.67 8.37 22.04
N ALA A 265 -24.58 9.22 22.50
CA ALA A 265 -24.29 10.64 22.62
C ALA A 265 -23.10 10.88 23.57
N SER A 266 -22.28 11.87 23.25
CA SER A 266 -21.04 12.22 23.96
C SER A 266 -19.85 11.27 23.76
N THR A 267 -19.99 10.20 22.97
CA THR A 267 -18.85 9.35 22.60
C THR A 267 -17.84 10.10 21.74
N THR A 268 -16.55 10.01 22.06
CA THR A 268 -15.46 10.50 21.19
C THR A 268 -15.25 9.55 20.03
N ILE A 269 -15.49 10.03 18.81
CA ILE A 269 -15.41 9.25 17.56
C ILE A 269 -13.96 9.15 17.08
N ALA A 270 -13.25 10.28 17.08
CA ALA A 270 -11.90 10.35 16.54
C ALA A 270 -11.12 11.56 17.08
N ILE A 271 -9.80 11.49 16.96
CA ILE A 271 -8.85 12.56 17.23
C ILE A 271 -8.27 13.05 15.90
N ILE A 272 -8.21 14.37 15.73
CA ILE A 272 -7.58 15.05 14.61
C ILE A 272 -6.11 15.24 14.98
N HIS A 273 -5.21 14.72 14.15
CA HIS A 273 -3.77 14.96 14.28
C HIS A 273 -3.34 16.02 13.30
N ASP A 274 -2.61 17.01 13.80
CA ASP A 274 -1.99 18.06 13.00
C ASP A 274 -0.91 17.47 12.07
N PRO A 275 -0.62 18.14 10.94
CA PRO A 275 0.46 17.71 10.07
C PRO A 275 1.81 17.81 10.80
N ILE A 276 2.67 16.83 10.56
CA ILE A 276 4.04 16.79 11.08
C ILE A 276 4.95 17.29 9.98
N GLU A 277 5.62 18.42 10.22
CA GLU A 277 6.60 18.97 9.29
C GLU A 277 7.76 18.01 9.04
N GLY A 278 8.23 17.99 7.80
CA GLY A 278 9.46 17.28 7.45
C GLY A 278 10.70 18.03 7.93
N LEU A 279 11.84 17.34 7.97
CA LEU A 279 13.13 17.96 8.23
C LEU A 279 13.84 18.25 6.91
N ALA A 280 14.34 19.46 6.77
CA ALA A 280 15.09 19.84 5.58
C ALA A 280 16.41 19.07 5.48
N GLY A 281 16.70 18.63 4.27
CA GLY A 281 17.99 18.05 3.91
C GLY A 281 18.99 19.12 3.51
N LYS A 282 20.20 18.69 3.17
CA LYS A 282 21.28 19.55 2.71
C LYS A 282 21.99 18.93 1.52
N GLY A 283 21.97 19.62 0.38
CA GLY A 283 22.66 19.16 -0.83
C GLY A 283 24.19 19.22 -0.69
N VAL A 284 24.91 18.59 -1.62
CA VAL A 284 26.39 18.57 -1.62
C VAL A 284 27.01 19.96 -1.80
N THR A 285 26.25 20.91 -2.35
CA THR A 285 26.63 22.32 -2.51
C THR A 285 26.26 23.21 -1.32
N GLY A 286 25.67 22.63 -0.26
CA GLY A 286 25.29 23.33 0.97
C GLY A 286 23.91 23.99 0.95
N GLU A 287 23.18 23.92 -0.17
CA GLU A 287 21.80 24.39 -0.24
C GLU A 287 20.83 23.52 0.58
N VAL A 288 19.79 24.16 1.08
CA VAL A 288 18.73 23.50 1.85
C VAL A 288 17.76 22.84 0.89
N ILE A 289 17.52 21.54 1.06
CA ILE A 289 16.54 20.78 0.29
C ILE A 289 15.29 20.67 1.15
N VAL A 290 14.23 21.38 0.78
CA VAL A 290 12.98 21.38 1.54
C VAL A 290 12.18 20.10 1.26
N PRO A 291 11.58 19.48 2.30
CA PRO A 291 10.66 18.35 2.12
C PRO A 291 9.38 18.82 1.43
N LYS A 292 8.53 17.87 1.02
CA LYS A 292 7.22 18.24 0.45
C LYS A 292 6.38 18.95 1.51
N PRO A 293 5.62 20.00 1.12
CA PRO A 293 4.75 20.69 2.06
C PRO A 293 3.66 19.73 2.53
N VAL A 294 3.46 19.69 3.84
CA VAL A 294 2.39 18.92 4.47
C VAL A 294 1.11 19.74 4.53
N GLN A 295 -0.03 19.06 4.53
CA GLN A 295 -1.34 19.69 4.57
C GLN A 295 -2.12 19.26 5.82
N PRO A 296 -2.79 20.20 6.52
CA PRO A 296 -3.72 19.83 7.58
C PRO A 296 -4.94 19.15 6.99
N LEU A 297 -5.49 18.16 7.69
CA LEU A 297 -6.73 17.53 7.27
C LEU A 297 -7.89 18.49 7.56
N VAL A 298 -8.72 18.77 6.55
CA VAL A 298 -9.95 19.54 6.77
C VAL A 298 -11.04 18.61 7.28
N VAL A 299 -11.50 18.85 8.50
CA VAL A 299 -12.55 18.04 9.14
C VAL A 299 -13.84 18.84 9.22
N LYS A 300 -14.95 18.26 8.75
CA LYS A 300 -16.28 18.87 8.82
C LYS A 300 -17.22 18.01 9.63
N ALA A 301 -17.90 18.67 10.58
CA ALA A 301 -18.98 18.06 11.34
C ALA A 301 -20.24 17.97 10.45
N GLY A 302 -20.72 16.75 10.24
CA GLY A 302 -22.06 16.49 9.73
C GLY A 302 -23.08 16.41 10.87
N ARG A 303 -24.26 15.85 10.56
CA ARG A 303 -25.31 15.65 11.56
C ARG A 303 -24.83 14.75 12.70
N GLY A 304 -25.23 15.04 13.93
CA GLY A 304 -24.93 14.21 15.10
C GLY A 304 -23.49 14.29 15.58
N VAL A 305 -22.70 15.27 15.11
CA VAL A 305 -21.29 15.42 15.43
C VAL A 305 -20.98 16.86 15.84
N LYS A 306 -20.09 17.01 16.82
CA LYS A 306 -19.47 18.29 17.20
C LYS A 306 -17.95 18.12 17.16
N ILE A 307 -17.25 19.11 16.64
CA ILE A 307 -15.79 19.19 16.72
C ILE A 307 -15.45 20.18 17.82
N SER A 308 -14.57 19.79 18.74
CA SER A 308 -14.03 20.63 19.80
C SER A 308 -12.53 20.41 19.84
N ASP A 309 -11.75 21.47 19.57
CA ASP A 309 -10.30 21.39 19.43
C ASP A 309 -9.89 20.31 18.40
N HIS A 310 -9.19 19.28 18.86
CA HIS A 310 -8.76 18.12 18.06
C HIS A 310 -9.64 16.89 18.27
N GLN A 311 -10.79 17.01 18.93
CA GLN A 311 -11.68 15.88 19.20
C GLN A 311 -12.98 15.99 18.40
N ILE A 312 -13.43 14.84 17.90
CA ILE A 312 -14.72 14.67 17.23
C ILE A 312 -15.64 13.91 18.17
N LEU A 313 -16.71 14.55 18.61
CA LEU A 313 -17.67 14.04 19.60
C LEU A 313 -19.02 13.78 18.93
N ALA A 314 -19.68 12.69 19.31
CA ALA A 314 -21.07 12.44 18.95
C ALA A 314 -21.99 13.35 19.78
N THR A 315 -22.97 13.99 19.15
CA THR A 315 -24.03 14.75 19.84
C THR A 315 -25.34 13.98 19.89
N SER A 316 -25.42 12.84 19.20
CA SER A 316 -26.56 11.94 19.17
C SER A 316 -26.06 10.51 19.06
N MET A 317 -26.90 9.56 19.48
CA MET A 317 -26.68 8.15 19.24
C MET A 317 -26.84 7.77 17.76
N GLY A 318 -26.22 6.66 17.35
CA GLY A 318 -26.42 6.04 16.03
C GLY A 318 -25.12 5.55 15.40
N ARG A 319 -25.13 5.39 14.07
CA ARG A 319 -24.00 4.83 13.32
C ARG A 319 -23.01 5.90 12.89
N PRO A 320 -21.71 5.80 13.26
CA PRO A 320 -20.70 6.70 12.73
C PRO A 320 -20.45 6.43 11.24
N SER A 321 -20.34 7.50 10.45
CA SER A 321 -20.07 7.47 9.03
C SER A 321 -19.01 8.51 8.68
N VAL A 322 -18.03 8.09 7.87
CA VAL A 322 -16.91 8.93 7.45
C VAL A 322 -16.86 8.97 5.93
N GLN A 323 -17.04 10.16 5.36
CA GLN A 323 -16.91 10.40 3.92
C GLN A 323 -15.65 11.22 3.65
N LYS A 324 -14.73 10.67 2.85
CA LYS A 324 -13.51 11.38 2.43
C LYS A 324 -13.68 11.92 1.01
N ARG A 325 -13.41 13.21 0.80
CA ARG A 325 -13.36 13.88 -0.51
C ARG A 325 -12.09 14.72 -0.59
N GLY A 326 -11.09 14.25 -1.33
CA GLY A 326 -9.77 14.88 -1.34
C GLY A 326 -9.19 14.96 0.08
N ASN A 327 -8.78 16.16 0.49
CA ASN A 327 -8.26 16.44 1.83
C ASN A 327 -9.34 16.84 2.85
N THR A 328 -10.62 16.60 2.55
CA THR A 328 -11.74 16.85 3.47
C THR A 328 -12.36 15.54 3.96
N ALA A 329 -12.48 15.39 5.27
CA ALA A 329 -13.26 14.33 5.91
C ALA A 329 -14.55 14.92 6.50
N ILE A 330 -15.69 14.35 6.14
CA ILE A 330 -17.01 14.68 6.71
C ILE A 330 -17.41 13.52 7.62
N ILE A 331 -17.58 13.79 8.91
CA ILE A 331 -17.96 12.79 9.91
C ILE A 331 -19.41 13.05 10.30
N THR A 332 -20.25 12.02 10.31
CA THR A 332 -21.68 12.11 10.61
C THR A 332 -22.08 10.94 11.49
N VAL A 333 -23.00 11.16 12.44
CA VAL A 333 -23.71 10.07 13.12
C VAL A 333 -25.11 9.97 12.52
N LEU A 334 -25.41 8.82 11.92
CA LEU A 334 -26.70 8.57 11.28
C LEU A 334 -27.61 7.78 12.23
N PRO A 335 -28.81 8.27 12.54
CA PRO A 335 -29.79 7.54 13.35
C PRO A 335 -30.53 6.47 12.52
N LYS A 336 -29.96 6.06 11.38
CA LYS A 336 -30.56 5.09 10.48
C LYS A 336 -29.53 4.13 9.90
N LEU A 337 -29.95 2.89 9.69
CA LEU A 337 -29.24 1.84 8.98
C LEU A 337 -29.94 1.59 7.64
N GLU A 338 -29.19 1.65 6.54
CA GLU A 338 -29.68 1.27 5.22
C GLU A 338 -29.07 -0.08 4.82
N HIS A 339 -29.89 -1.13 4.79
CA HIS A 339 -29.53 -2.44 4.27
C HIS A 339 -29.96 -2.57 2.82
N ARG A 340 -28.97 -2.72 1.93
CA ARG A 340 -29.18 -2.87 0.49
C ARG A 340 -29.26 -4.35 0.13
N GLY A 341 -30.46 -4.79 -0.26
CA GLY A 341 -30.74 -6.17 -0.61
C GLY A 341 -31.58 -6.88 0.45
N ASP A 342 -31.59 -8.20 0.36
CA ASP A 342 -32.40 -9.07 1.20
C ASP A 342 -31.72 -9.30 2.55
N VAL A 343 -32.52 -9.42 3.61
CA VAL A 343 -32.09 -9.88 4.93
C VAL A 343 -32.22 -11.38 4.95
N GLY A 344 -31.09 -12.08 4.94
CA GLY A 344 -30.99 -13.54 4.85
C GLY A 344 -29.78 -14.06 5.61
N LEU A 345 -29.37 -15.30 5.34
CA LEU A 345 -28.22 -15.90 6.01
C LEU A 345 -26.89 -15.17 5.74
N GLU A 346 -26.75 -14.53 4.58
CA GLU A 346 -25.52 -13.79 4.23
C GLU A 346 -25.37 -12.47 5.00
N SER A 347 -26.50 -11.79 5.26
CA SER A 347 -26.56 -10.55 6.03
C SER A 347 -26.64 -10.80 7.52
N GLY A 348 -27.25 -11.91 7.93
CA GLY A 348 -27.69 -12.15 9.30
C GLY A 348 -28.89 -11.29 9.71
N ASN A 349 -29.29 -11.44 10.97
CA ASN A 349 -30.27 -10.61 11.65
C ASN A 349 -29.78 -9.17 11.74
N LEU A 350 -30.70 -8.22 11.66
CA LEU A 350 -30.39 -6.80 11.79
C LEU A 350 -30.86 -6.28 13.14
N ARG A 351 -29.96 -5.66 13.90
CA ARG A 351 -30.28 -5.00 15.17
C ARG A 351 -29.66 -3.62 15.17
N PHE A 352 -30.46 -2.57 15.38
CA PHE A 352 -29.95 -1.21 15.34
C PHE A 352 -30.67 -0.27 16.30
N ASN A 353 -29.89 0.58 16.97
CA ASN A 353 -30.41 1.59 17.89
C ASN A 353 -30.77 2.88 17.14
N GLY A 354 -31.79 2.79 16.30
CA GLY A 354 -32.27 3.83 15.40
C GLY A 354 -33.20 3.22 14.35
N ASP A 355 -33.36 3.87 13.21
CA ASP A 355 -34.22 3.37 12.13
C ASP A 355 -33.51 2.31 11.28
N ILE A 356 -34.25 1.34 10.75
CA ILE A 356 -33.74 0.37 9.77
C ILE A 356 -34.53 0.50 8.48
N VAL A 357 -33.83 0.65 7.35
CA VAL A 357 -34.41 0.65 6.00
C VAL A 357 -33.84 -0.52 5.23
N ILE A 358 -34.71 -1.42 4.77
CA ILE A 358 -34.37 -2.62 4.00
C ILE A 358 -34.93 -2.47 2.59
N SER A 359 -34.05 -2.47 1.59
CA SER A 359 -34.47 -2.33 0.19
C SER A 359 -35.01 -3.63 -0.43
N GLY A 360 -34.74 -4.79 0.19
CA GLY A 360 -35.13 -6.11 -0.28
C GLY A 360 -36.13 -6.81 0.63
N ASN A 361 -36.14 -8.14 0.57
CA ASN A 361 -36.98 -9.03 1.37
C ASN A 361 -36.41 -9.26 2.77
N VAL A 362 -37.25 -9.73 3.68
CA VAL A 362 -36.81 -10.37 4.93
C VAL A 362 -37.13 -11.85 4.82
N GLU A 363 -36.08 -12.66 4.68
CA GLU A 363 -36.18 -14.10 4.43
C GLU A 363 -36.60 -14.88 5.68
N ASN A 364 -36.93 -16.15 5.45
CA ASN A 364 -37.43 -17.07 6.45
C ASN A 364 -36.53 -17.15 7.69
N HIS A 365 -37.16 -17.03 8.85
CA HIS A 365 -36.54 -17.13 10.17
C HIS A 365 -35.47 -16.06 10.46
N MET A 366 -35.48 -14.94 9.74
CA MET A 366 -34.66 -13.77 10.06
C MET A 366 -35.36 -12.85 11.06
N GLU A 367 -34.57 -12.15 11.85
CA GLU A 367 -35.04 -11.14 12.80
C GLU A 367 -34.49 -9.75 12.46
N VAL A 368 -35.38 -8.75 12.48
CA VAL A 368 -35.06 -7.33 12.32
C VAL A 368 -35.56 -6.58 13.55
N VAL A 369 -34.67 -5.89 14.27
CA VAL A 369 -34.97 -5.15 15.49
C VAL A 369 -34.44 -3.73 15.42
N ALA A 370 -35.33 -2.76 15.47
CA ALA A 370 -35.02 -1.34 15.53
C ALA A 370 -35.60 -0.69 16.79
N ASN A 371 -34.84 0.15 17.49
CA ASN A 371 -35.41 1.00 18.53
C ASN A 371 -36.19 2.19 17.93
N GLY A 372 -35.90 2.56 16.67
CA GLY A 372 -36.67 3.53 15.90
C GLY A 372 -37.74 2.86 15.05
N SER A 373 -37.86 3.28 13.80
CA SER A 373 -38.79 2.74 12.81
C SER A 373 -38.13 1.70 11.90
N VAL A 374 -38.92 0.77 11.36
CA VAL A 374 -38.48 -0.15 10.30
C VAL A 374 -39.24 0.10 9.01
N GLU A 375 -38.50 0.23 7.92
CA GLU A 375 -39.03 0.33 6.57
C GLU A 375 -38.56 -0.86 5.72
N ILE A 376 -39.48 -1.64 5.16
CA ILE A 376 -39.17 -2.80 4.32
C ILE A 376 -39.85 -2.67 2.96
N ARG A 377 -39.03 -2.67 1.91
CA ARG A 377 -39.50 -2.54 0.52
C ARG A 377 -39.99 -3.86 -0.07
N GLY A 378 -39.33 -4.97 0.26
CA GLY A 378 -39.68 -6.31 -0.20
C GLY A 378 -40.69 -7.03 0.68
N THR A 379 -40.81 -8.34 0.50
CA THR A 379 -41.73 -9.24 1.22
C THR A 379 -41.07 -9.73 2.52
N ALA A 380 -41.85 -9.92 3.58
CA ALA A 380 -41.41 -10.62 4.78
C ALA A 380 -42.11 -11.99 4.87
N SER A 381 -41.33 -13.05 5.01
CA SER A 381 -41.80 -14.43 5.07
C SER A 381 -41.21 -15.11 6.30
N GLU A 382 -42.05 -15.70 7.17
CA GLU A 382 -41.60 -16.41 8.37
C GLU A 382 -40.60 -15.60 9.23
N ALA A 383 -40.75 -14.28 9.24
CA ALA A 383 -39.80 -13.34 9.81
C ALA A 383 -40.33 -12.75 11.13
N LYS A 384 -39.40 -12.22 11.93
CA LYS A 384 -39.71 -11.46 13.15
C LYS A 384 -39.24 -10.03 13.00
N ILE A 385 -40.17 -9.07 13.02
CA ILE A 385 -39.85 -7.66 12.79
C ILE A 385 -40.35 -6.85 13.99
N LYS A 386 -39.43 -6.10 14.59
CA LYS A 386 -39.67 -5.28 15.78
C LYS A 386 -39.23 -3.85 15.55
N ALA A 387 -40.07 -2.90 15.94
CA ALA A 387 -39.77 -1.48 15.93
C ALA A 387 -40.26 -0.79 17.21
N GLY A 388 -39.49 0.13 17.77
CA GLY A 388 -39.93 0.95 18.89
C GLY A 388 -41.01 1.97 18.50
N GLN A 389 -40.95 2.49 17.26
CA GLN A 389 -41.86 3.55 16.79
C GLN A 389 -42.86 3.07 15.75
N SER A 390 -42.43 2.76 14.53
CA SER A 390 -43.37 2.37 13.47
C SER A 390 -42.78 1.37 12.48
N ILE A 391 -43.64 0.58 11.86
CA ILE A 391 -43.27 -0.33 10.77
C ILE A 391 -44.03 0.06 9.51
N THR A 392 -43.30 0.31 8.43
CA THR A 392 -43.88 0.49 7.09
C THR A 392 -43.39 -0.61 6.16
N HIS A 393 -44.32 -1.45 5.72
CA HIS A 393 -44.08 -2.53 4.77
C HIS A 393 -44.70 -2.18 3.42
N TYR A 394 -43.93 -2.26 2.34
CA TYR A 394 -44.42 -1.92 0.99
C TYR A 394 -44.91 -3.12 0.19
N SER A 395 -44.50 -4.35 0.57
CA SER A 395 -44.97 -5.61 -0.01
C SER A 395 -45.71 -6.45 1.04
N ASN A 396 -46.00 -7.72 0.71
CA ASN A 396 -46.78 -8.62 1.54
C ASN A 396 -46.02 -9.07 2.81
N VAL A 397 -46.78 -9.33 3.87
CA VAL A 397 -46.30 -9.96 5.11
C VAL A 397 -46.92 -11.36 5.21
N ILE A 398 -46.10 -12.40 5.28
CA ILE A 398 -46.54 -13.81 5.19
C ILE A 398 -45.95 -14.60 6.36
N ALA A 399 -46.80 -15.31 7.10
CA ALA A 399 -46.41 -16.18 8.20
C ALA A 399 -45.46 -15.51 9.23
N SER A 400 -45.56 -14.20 9.41
CA SER A 400 -44.57 -13.39 10.14
C SER A 400 -45.14 -12.80 11.42
N GLU A 401 -44.25 -12.40 12.31
CA GLU A 401 -44.56 -11.74 13.58
C GLU A 401 -44.09 -10.28 13.53
N ILE A 402 -45.02 -9.35 13.70
CA ILE A 402 -44.78 -7.91 13.66
C ILE A 402 -45.11 -7.32 15.04
N LEU A 403 -44.15 -6.61 15.63
CA LEU A 403 -44.30 -5.99 16.94
C LEU A 403 -43.85 -4.53 16.91
N VAL A 404 -44.74 -3.62 17.32
CA VAL A 404 -44.45 -2.17 17.33
C VAL A 404 -44.89 -1.51 18.63
N GLY A 405 -44.00 -0.67 19.18
CA GLY A 405 -44.27 0.16 20.37
C GLY A 405 -43.25 -0.04 21.49
N ASN A 406 -43.18 0.92 22.41
CA ASN A 406 -42.33 0.84 23.60
C ASN A 406 -43.06 0.10 24.74
N SER A 407 -43.00 -1.23 24.75
CA SER A 407 -43.13 -1.96 26.00
C SER A 407 -41.73 -2.18 26.56
N GLU A 408 -41.43 -1.63 27.74
CA GLU A 408 -40.29 -2.06 28.56
C GLU A 408 -40.24 -3.61 28.54
N GLY A 409 -39.21 -4.18 27.92
CA GLY A 409 -39.05 -5.64 27.79
C GLY A 409 -39.84 -6.28 26.64
N ILE A 410 -39.30 -6.16 25.42
CA ILE A 410 -39.69 -7.05 24.31
C ILE A 410 -39.00 -8.42 24.51
N GLU A 411 -39.49 -9.21 25.46
CA GLU A 411 -39.22 -10.66 25.53
C GLU A 411 -40.37 -11.43 24.88
N ILE A 412 -40.09 -12.03 23.71
CA ILE A 412 -41.11 -12.58 22.79
C ILE A 412 -41.79 -13.85 23.33
N SER A 413 -41.15 -14.62 24.20
CA SER A 413 -41.46 -16.05 24.25
C SER A 413 -42.56 -16.48 25.22
N GLY A 414 -43.16 -15.59 26.01
CA GLY A 414 -44.14 -16.05 27.02
C GLY A 414 -45.23 -15.07 27.46
N GLN A 415 -45.14 -13.78 27.10
CA GLN A 415 -46.09 -12.77 27.57
C GLN A 415 -47.20 -12.42 26.57
N PHE A 416 -47.06 -12.77 25.28
CA PHE A 416 -48.08 -12.45 24.27
C PHE A 416 -49.40 -13.20 24.52
N GLU A 417 -49.31 -14.49 24.89
CA GLU A 417 -50.48 -15.28 25.29
C GLU A 417 -51.12 -14.71 26.57
N GLN A 418 -50.31 -14.27 27.53
CA GLN A 418 -50.77 -13.57 28.74
C GLN A 418 -51.48 -12.24 28.41
N GLN A 419 -51.03 -11.48 27.42
CA GLN A 419 -51.70 -10.23 27.01
C GLN A 419 -52.99 -10.50 26.22
N VAL A 420 -53.05 -11.56 25.40
CA VAL A 420 -54.30 -12.02 24.76
C VAL A 420 -55.30 -12.56 25.80
N GLU A 421 -54.81 -13.15 26.89
CA GLU A 421 -55.64 -13.58 28.02
C GLU A 421 -56.10 -12.39 28.88
N THR A 422 -55.26 -11.36 29.00
CA THR A 422 -55.63 -10.05 29.58
C THR A 422 -56.64 -9.30 28.70
N MET A 423 -56.62 -9.49 27.38
CA MET A 423 -57.62 -8.96 26.45
C MET A 423 -59.04 -9.52 26.72
N ASN A 424 -59.14 -10.74 27.24
CA ASN A 424 -60.42 -11.27 27.74
C ASN A 424 -60.83 -10.66 29.10
N GLN A 425 -59.89 -10.08 29.85
CA GLN A 425 -60.16 -9.38 31.12
C GLN A 425 -60.50 -7.89 30.92
N LEU A 426 -60.09 -7.28 29.80
CA LEU A 426 -60.29 -5.86 29.46
C LEU A 426 -61.62 -5.59 28.73
N LEU A 427 -62.74 -6.05 29.31
CA LEU A 427 -64.10 -5.78 28.85
C LEU A 427 -64.73 -4.57 29.58
N GLU A 428 -63.91 -3.56 29.88
CA GLU A 428 -64.23 -2.30 30.57
C GLU A 428 -63.82 -1.08 29.68
N PRO A 429 -64.18 0.18 30.00
CA PRO A 429 -63.98 1.34 29.12
C PRO A 429 -62.53 1.52 28.64
N SER A 430 -62.33 2.09 27.45
CA SER A 430 -61.02 2.37 26.83
C SER A 430 -60.12 3.31 27.67
N ASN A 431 -59.48 2.81 28.72
CA ASN A 431 -58.36 3.48 29.40
C ASN A 431 -57.00 3.12 28.77
N PHE A 432 -56.96 2.87 27.46
CA PHE A 432 -55.71 2.58 26.75
C PHE A 432 -54.97 3.89 26.49
N GLU A 433 -53.87 4.14 27.22
CA GLU A 433 -52.88 5.13 26.80
C GLU A 433 -52.23 4.64 25.50
N THR A 434 -52.62 5.24 24.38
CA THR A 434 -52.03 4.96 23.06
C THR A 434 -50.81 5.83 22.84
N GLU A 435 -49.75 5.27 22.28
CA GLU A 435 -48.54 6.03 21.95
C GLU A 435 -48.75 6.80 20.64
N ILE A 436 -48.68 8.13 20.71
CA ILE A 436 -48.87 9.01 19.56
C ILE A 436 -47.74 8.77 18.55
N GLY A 437 -48.12 8.55 17.29
CA GLY A 437 -47.16 8.36 16.18
C GLY A 437 -46.66 6.93 16.01
N VAL A 438 -47.14 5.99 16.83
CA VAL A 438 -46.84 4.56 16.72
C VAL A 438 -47.85 3.89 15.79
N PHE A 439 -47.35 3.18 14.77
CA PHE A 439 -48.23 2.47 13.84
C PHE A 439 -47.54 1.33 13.09
N VAL A 440 -48.36 0.42 12.57
CA VAL A 440 -47.98 -0.56 11.56
C VAL A 440 -48.75 -0.28 10.29
N GLN A 441 -48.06 -0.20 9.15
CA GLN A 441 -48.70 -0.08 7.83
C GLN A 441 -48.18 -1.15 6.87
N MET A 442 -49.11 -1.83 6.20
CA MET A 442 -48.77 -2.81 5.15
C MET A 442 -49.89 -2.95 4.11
N PRO A 443 -49.59 -3.41 2.88
CA PRO A 443 -50.61 -3.67 1.87
C PRO A 443 -51.44 -4.93 2.16
N SER A 444 -50.80 -5.99 2.67
CA SER A 444 -51.46 -7.26 2.98
C SER A 444 -50.73 -8.07 4.05
N ALA A 445 -51.47 -8.93 4.74
CA ALA A 445 -50.96 -9.88 5.72
C ALA A 445 -51.62 -11.25 5.56
N ILE A 446 -50.83 -12.33 5.65
CA ILE A 446 -51.33 -13.71 5.53
C ILE A 446 -50.72 -14.55 6.65
N ASN A 447 -51.54 -15.30 7.39
CA ASN A 447 -51.10 -16.20 8.46
C ASN A 447 -50.16 -15.53 9.48
N SER A 448 -50.34 -14.24 9.72
CA SER A 448 -49.38 -13.40 10.46
C SER A 448 -49.98 -12.87 11.74
N THR A 449 -49.11 -12.60 12.71
CA THR A 449 -49.46 -11.97 13.99
C THR A 449 -48.92 -10.55 14.01
N ILE A 450 -49.78 -9.59 14.33
CA ILE A 450 -49.46 -8.15 14.33
C ILE A 450 -49.87 -7.58 15.67
N TYR A 451 -48.91 -6.98 16.37
CA TYR A 451 -49.13 -6.21 17.58
C TYR A 451 -48.66 -4.77 17.39
N SER A 452 -49.50 -3.82 17.81
CA SER A 452 -49.14 -2.42 17.88
C SER A 452 -49.66 -1.77 19.16
N SER A 453 -48.82 -1.00 19.86
CA SER A 453 -49.27 -0.08 20.92
C SER A 453 -49.95 1.19 20.36
N GLY A 454 -49.98 1.36 19.04
CA GLY A 454 -50.73 2.39 18.34
C GLY A 454 -51.64 1.79 17.27
N ASP A 455 -51.64 2.37 16.07
CA ASP A 455 -52.59 2.04 15.00
C ASP A 455 -52.11 0.92 14.07
N VAL A 456 -53.04 0.21 13.44
CA VAL A 456 -52.74 -0.77 12.38
C VAL A 456 -53.51 -0.43 11.11
N PHE A 457 -52.77 -0.26 10.01
CA PHE A 457 -53.29 0.09 8.69
C PHE A 457 -52.98 -1.00 7.66
N ILE A 458 -54.02 -1.65 7.14
CA ILE A 458 -53.91 -2.57 6.00
C ILE A 458 -54.58 -1.94 4.78
N ASN A 459 -53.76 -1.38 3.88
CA ASN A 459 -54.24 -0.36 2.94
C ASN A 459 -54.48 -0.85 1.50
N LYS A 460 -54.28 -2.15 1.21
CA LYS A 460 -54.56 -2.74 -0.10
C LYS A 460 -55.39 -4.03 -0.02
N GLN A 461 -54.79 -5.20 -0.21
CA GLN A 461 -55.52 -6.46 -0.41
C GLN A 461 -56.30 -6.89 0.85
N GLY A 462 -55.78 -6.59 2.04
CA GLY A 462 -56.38 -7.00 3.30
C GLY A 462 -55.57 -8.07 4.03
N CYS A 463 -56.20 -8.76 4.98
CA CYS A 463 -55.59 -9.80 5.78
C CYS A 463 -56.35 -11.13 5.71
N TYR A 464 -55.59 -12.23 5.68
CA TYR A 464 -56.12 -13.60 5.72
C TYR A 464 -55.52 -14.36 6.90
N ASN A 465 -56.39 -14.88 7.77
CA ASN A 465 -56.02 -15.70 8.92
C ASN A 465 -54.94 -15.02 9.80
N CYS A 466 -55.20 -13.77 10.19
CA CYS A 466 -54.29 -12.98 11.01
C CYS A 466 -54.79 -12.82 12.44
N THR A 467 -53.86 -12.68 13.38
CA THR A 467 -54.14 -12.20 14.72
C THR A 467 -53.63 -10.76 14.81
N ILE A 468 -54.55 -9.80 14.90
CA ILE A 468 -54.21 -8.37 14.98
C ILE A 468 -54.62 -7.86 16.35
N PHE A 469 -53.67 -7.26 17.06
CA PHE A 469 -53.90 -6.54 18.29
C PHE A 469 -53.38 -5.12 18.13
N ALA A 470 -54.26 -4.13 18.25
CA ALA A 470 -53.89 -2.74 18.27
C ALA A 470 -54.51 -2.06 19.49
N LYS A 471 -53.71 -1.32 20.27
CA LYS A 471 -54.27 -0.40 21.28
C LYS A 471 -54.97 0.80 20.61
N GLY A 472 -54.57 1.14 19.37
CA GLY A 472 -55.16 2.20 18.57
C GLY A 472 -56.30 1.75 17.64
N LEU A 473 -56.47 2.48 16.54
CA LEU A 473 -57.42 2.22 15.47
C LEU A 473 -56.90 1.09 14.56
N VAL A 474 -57.82 0.22 14.12
CA VAL A 474 -57.52 -0.71 13.01
C VAL A 474 -58.35 -0.33 11.78
N GLU A 475 -57.66 0.02 10.69
CA GLU A 475 -58.27 0.31 9.40
C GLU A 475 -57.79 -0.68 8.34
N VAL A 476 -58.74 -1.33 7.66
CA VAL A 476 -58.48 -2.30 6.58
C VAL A 476 -59.30 -1.91 5.35
N LYS A 477 -58.62 -1.48 4.29
CA LYS A 477 -59.23 -1.17 2.98
C LYS A 477 -59.49 -2.40 2.12
N GLY A 478 -58.91 -3.53 2.50
CA GLY A 478 -59.14 -4.80 1.84
C GLY A 478 -60.13 -5.68 2.57
N PHE A 479 -59.98 -6.99 2.40
CA PHE A 479 -60.75 -7.97 3.15
C PHE A 479 -60.13 -8.29 4.51
N VAL A 480 -60.95 -8.62 5.49
CA VAL A 480 -60.56 -9.28 6.75
C VAL A 480 -61.19 -10.66 6.73
N ARG A 481 -60.40 -11.70 6.45
CA ARG A 481 -60.89 -13.08 6.26
C ARG A 481 -60.20 -14.03 7.22
N GLY A 482 -60.93 -14.52 8.20
CA GLY A 482 -60.37 -15.44 9.19
C GLY A 482 -59.50 -14.76 10.24
N GLY A 483 -59.30 -15.45 11.35
CA GLY A 483 -58.49 -14.96 12.45
C GLY A 483 -59.26 -14.03 13.40
N ARG A 484 -58.51 -13.19 14.12
CA ARG A 484 -59.02 -12.34 15.20
C ARG A 484 -58.42 -10.94 15.11
N LEU A 485 -59.25 -9.92 15.27
CA LEU A 485 -58.85 -8.53 15.24
C LEU A 485 -59.35 -7.85 16.51
N PHE A 486 -58.44 -7.26 17.28
CA PHE A 486 -58.75 -6.37 18.40
C PHE A 486 -58.26 -4.96 18.11
N ALA A 487 -59.12 -3.97 18.34
CA ALA A 487 -58.79 -2.56 18.18
C ALA A 487 -59.29 -1.73 19.36
N GLY A 488 -58.36 -1.11 20.09
CA GLY A 488 -58.66 -0.31 21.28
C GLY A 488 -59.38 1.02 21.00
N LEU A 489 -59.24 1.58 19.79
CA LEU A 489 -59.93 2.81 19.35
C LEU A 489 -60.92 2.58 18.20
N GLY A 490 -61.49 1.38 18.12
CA GLY A 490 -62.49 1.03 17.12
C GLY A 490 -61.91 0.57 15.78
N THR A 491 -62.80 0.30 14.80
CA THR A 491 -62.39 -0.25 13.49
C THR A 491 -63.06 0.43 12.31
N ARG A 492 -62.36 0.40 11.17
CA ARG A 492 -62.88 0.79 9.84
C ARG A 492 -62.51 -0.27 8.82
N LEU A 493 -63.46 -1.10 8.43
CA LEU A 493 -63.22 -2.26 7.57
C LEU A 493 -64.01 -2.13 6.26
N GLU A 494 -63.36 -2.37 5.12
CA GLU A 494 -64.03 -2.40 3.82
C GLU A 494 -64.81 -3.71 3.61
N GLU A 495 -64.21 -4.84 3.95
CA GLU A 495 -64.85 -6.15 3.88
C GLU A 495 -64.47 -7.01 5.10
N ALA A 496 -65.44 -7.65 5.73
CA ALA A 496 -65.22 -8.61 6.80
C ALA A 496 -65.94 -9.94 6.55
N GLY A 497 -65.23 -11.04 6.77
CA GLY A 497 -65.71 -12.39 6.50
C GLY A 497 -65.50 -12.84 5.06
N SER A 498 -66.02 -14.01 4.73
CA SER A 498 -65.97 -14.58 3.39
C SER A 498 -67.29 -15.28 3.05
N LYS A 499 -67.61 -15.38 1.75
CA LYS A 499 -68.75 -16.20 1.28
C LYS A 499 -68.65 -17.67 1.66
N GLY A 500 -67.44 -18.16 1.90
CA GLY A 500 -67.18 -19.53 2.36
C GLY A 500 -67.40 -19.73 3.86
N GLY A 501 -67.82 -18.70 4.60
CA GLY A 501 -68.09 -18.79 6.03
C GLY A 501 -66.83 -18.87 6.89
N THR A 502 -65.69 -18.33 6.42
CA THR A 502 -64.45 -18.33 7.19
C THR A 502 -64.66 -17.57 8.51
N PRO A 503 -64.57 -18.23 9.69
CA PRO A 503 -64.85 -17.59 10.97
C PRO A 503 -63.94 -16.39 11.21
N THR A 504 -64.53 -15.21 11.32
CA THR A 504 -63.82 -13.95 11.48
C THR A 504 -64.34 -13.26 12.73
N LEU A 505 -63.46 -12.94 13.67
CA LEU A 505 -63.81 -12.29 14.94
C LEU A 505 -63.20 -10.89 15.00
N ILE A 506 -64.05 -9.90 15.25
CA ILE A 506 -63.65 -8.49 15.41
C ILE A 506 -64.09 -8.02 16.80
N CYS A 507 -63.16 -7.53 17.59
CA CYS A 507 -63.36 -7.14 18.98
C CYS A 507 -62.96 -5.68 19.20
N VAL A 508 -63.80 -4.93 19.92
CA VAL A 508 -63.47 -3.59 20.41
C VAL A 508 -63.99 -3.41 21.86
N PRO A 509 -63.45 -2.44 22.63
CA PRO A 509 -63.97 -2.07 23.95
C PRO A 509 -65.43 -1.58 23.93
N HIS A 510 -66.06 -1.48 25.11
CA HIS A 510 -67.51 -1.23 25.23
C HIS A 510 -67.97 0.11 24.63
N ASP A 511 -67.10 1.11 24.66
CA ASP A 511 -67.31 2.50 24.26
C ASP A 511 -66.85 2.79 22.82
N GLN A 512 -66.44 1.75 22.09
CA GLN A 512 -65.86 1.87 20.76
C GLN A 512 -66.80 1.39 19.67
N ILE A 513 -66.52 1.80 18.44
CA ILE A 513 -67.37 1.59 17.27
C ILE A 513 -66.70 0.66 16.28
N ILE A 514 -67.47 -0.29 15.75
CA ILE A 514 -67.08 -1.12 14.61
C ILE A 514 -67.80 -0.60 13.36
N THR A 515 -67.04 -0.21 12.33
CA THR A 515 -67.59 0.20 11.03
C THR A 515 -67.17 -0.80 9.96
N ILE A 516 -68.13 -1.36 9.22
CA ILE A 516 -67.85 -2.32 8.13
C ILE A 516 -68.68 -1.99 6.90
N LYS A 517 -68.05 -1.80 5.74
CA LYS A 517 -68.76 -1.50 4.48
C LYS A 517 -69.45 -2.74 3.90
N ASN A 518 -68.82 -3.91 3.92
CA ASN A 518 -69.44 -5.19 3.54
C ASN A 518 -69.12 -6.26 4.59
N VAL A 519 -70.13 -6.89 5.17
CA VAL A 519 -69.95 -7.99 6.13
C VAL A 519 -70.65 -9.24 5.62
N PHE A 520 -69.93 -10.36 5.58
CA PHE A 520 -70.47 -11.66 5.20
C PHE A 520 -71.02 -12.42 6.41
N SER A 521 -71.97 -13.34 6.15
CA SER A 521 -72.45 -14.31 7.13
C SER A 521 -71.29 -15.05 7.83
N GLU A 522 -71.52 -15.48 9.07
CA GLU A 522 -70.54 -16.15 9.95
C GLU A 522 -69.44 -15.24 10.54
N THR A 523 -69.40 -13.96 10.15
CA THR A 523 -68.60 -12.95 10.86
C THR A 523 -69.18 -12.71 12.25
N THR A 524 -68.32 -12.60 13.25
CA THR A 524 -68.68 -12.29 14.63
C THR A 524 -68.04 -10.98 15.05
N ILE A 525 -68.84 -10.09 15.62
CA ILE A 525 -68.36 -8.87 16.26
C ILE A 525 -68.57 -8.96 17.77
N GLN A 526 -67.66 -8.37 18.53
CA GLN A 526 -67.73 -8.26 19.98
C GLN A 526 -67.43 -6.81 20.38
N ILE A 527 -68.34 -6.23 21.18
CA ILE A 527 -68.22 -4.87 21.71
C ILE A 527 -68.36 -4.95 23.23
N GLY A 528 -67.24 -4.78 23.94
CA GLY A 528 -67.15 -5.16 25.36
C GLY A 528 -67.60 -6.62 25.55
N LYS A 529 -68.47 -6.87 26.54
CA LYS A 529 -68.97 -8.23 26.88
C LYS A 529 -70.05 -8.76 25.92
N ARG A 530 -70.51 -7.95 24.96
CA ARG A 530 -71.60 -8.33 24.05
C ARG A 530 -71.05 -8.89 22.75
N VAL A 531 -71.69 -9.93 22.23
CA VAL A 531 -71.29 -10.62 21.01
C VAL A 531 -72.48 -10.66 20.05
N TYR A 532 -72.25 -10.40 18.77
CA TYR A 532 -73.22 -10.52 17.71
C TYR A 532 -72.62 -11.28 16.52
N LYS A 533 -73.32 -12.32 16.04
CA LYS A 533 -72.93 -13.10 14.87
C LYS A 533 -73.87 -12.81 13.71
N PHE A 534 -73.30 -12.41 12.57
CA PHE A 534 -74.06 -12.15 11.35
C PHE A 534 -74.52 -13.47 10.73
N THR A 535 -75.83 -13.61 10.50
CA THR A 535 -76.44 -14.80 9.86
C THR A 535 -76.72 -14.59 8.37
N LYS A 536 -76.54 -13.37 7.88
CA LYS A 536 -76.71 -12.97 6.47
C LYS A 536 -75.75 -11.83 6.14
N ASP A 537 -75.49 -11.65 4.85
CA ASP A 537 -74.66 -10.56 4.37
C ASP A 537 -75.34 -9.20 4.62
N MET A 538 -74.57 -8.20 5.03
CA MET A 538 -75.02 -6.83 5.28
C MET A 538 -74.01 -5.81 4.74
N THR A 539 -74.43 -4.57 4.55
CA THR A 539 -73.56 -3.49 4.04
C THR A 539 -73.71 -2.22 4.87
N ASN A 540 -72.66 -1.41 4.87
CA ASN A 540 -72.57 -0.10 5.54
C ASN A 540 -72.98 -0.13 7.01
N ILE A 541 -72.50 -1.15 7.74
CA ILE A 541 -72.89 -1.34 9.12
C ILE A 541 -72.07 -0.45 10.05
N VAL A 542 -72.76 0.16 11.01
CA VAL A 542 -72.13 0.81 12.17
C VAL A 542 -72.65 0.14 13.43
N ALA A 543 -71.77 -0.60 14.11
CA ALA A 543 -72.11 -1.33 15.32
C ALA A 543 -71.52 -0.66 16.56
N ARG A 544 -72.35 -0.45 17.59
CA ARG A 544 -71.98 0.13 18.89
C ARG A 544 -72.94 -0.36 19.98
N ILE A 545 -72.59 -0.15 21.24
CA ILE A 545 -73.53 -0.31 22.35
C ILE A 545 -74.53 0.85 22.36
N ASP A 546 -75.82 0.54 22.50
CA ASP A 546 -76.89 1.52 22.68
C ASP A 546 -77.13 1.87 24.15
N GLU A 547 -78.05 2.81 24.39
CA GLU A 547 -78.44 3.25 25.74
C GLU A 547 -79.01 2.11 26.61
N GLN A 548 -79.42 0.99 26.01
CA GLN A 548 -79.97 -0.19 26.68
C GLN A 548 -78.90 -1.26 26.96
N GLY A 549 -77.63 -1.00 26.61
CA GLY A 549 -76.53 -1.93 26.82
C GLY A 549 -76.51 -3.11 25.84
N SER A 550 -77.22 -2.99 24.71
CA SER A 550 -77.28 -3.97 23.62
C SER A 550 -76.49 -3.50 22.40
N ILE A 551 -76.08 -4.42 21.53
CA ILE A 551 -75.43 -4.05 20.26
C ILE A 551 -76.51 -3.51 19.30
N SER A 552 -76.39 -2.23 18.94
CA SER A 552 -77.15 -1.60 17.88
C SER A 552 -76.34 -1.60 16.60
N ILE A 553 -76.93 -2.09 15.52
CA ILE A 553 -76.35 -2.12 14.17
C ILE A 553 -77.24 -1.26 13.28
N ARG A 554 -76.67 -0.18 12.72
CA ARG A 554 -77.33 0.71 11.76
C ARG A 554 -76.81 0.51 10.36
#